data_AF-A0A1E4CSH6-F1
#
_entry.id   AF-A0A1E4CSH6-F1
#
_cell.length_a   1.000
_cell.length_b   1.000
_cell.length_c   1.000
_cell.angle_alpha   90.00
_cell.angle_beta   90.00
_cell.angle_gamma   90.00
#
_symmetry.space_group_name_H-M   'P 1'
#
loop_
_entity.id
_entity.type
_entity.pdbx_description
1 polymer ?
#
loop_
_entity_poly.entity_id
_entity_poly.type
_entity_poly.pdbx_seq_one_letter_code
_entity_poly.pdbx_strand_id
1 'polypeptide(L)'
;MGPVTLTTEEAAARYLGIVCQRNVAAKVVQDAIFAQEDAYLNGGGDVLAIAGPAAEMMRLSRQSVELFDDEYYTWPDGLDEHLAVVRQANLAEVGTLDTIVNAGRVEDAIYATWPSVDSSAAVQEIRYQLGLPGDTTASCSGYETTSDVLKQQMIERTEYLAQFHE
;
A
#
# COMPACT_ATOMS: atom_id res chain seq x y z
N MET A 1 -5.24 21.02 17.91
CA MET A 1 -6.30 21.00 16.87
C MET A 1 -6.94 19.62 16.91
N GLY A 2 -8.28 19.51 16.88
CA GLY A 2 -8.98 18.22 16.90
C GLY A 2 -8.93 17.51 15.55
N PRO A 3 -9.41 16.25 15.46
CA PRO A 3 -9.42 15.49 14.23
C PRO A 3 -10.26 16.18 13.13
N VAL A 4 -9.78 16.12 11.90
CA VAL A 4 -10.44 16.64 10.70
C VAL A 4 -11.38 15.59 10.16
N THR A 5 -12.68 15.85 10.22
CA THR A 5 -13.68 15.01 9.56
C THR A 5 -13.62 15.20 8.06
N LEU A 6 -13.36 14.12 7.33
CA LEU A 6 -13.29 14.12 5.88
C LEU A 6 -14.71 14.10 5.29
N THR A 7 -14.95 14.95 4.30
CA THR A 7 -16.06 14.76 3.37
C THR A 7 -15.82 13.51 2.51
N THR A 8 -16.86 13.00 1.84
CA THR A 8 -16.73 11.87 0.91
C THR A 8 -15.67 12.12 -0.17
N GLU A 9 -15.60 13.35 -0.70
CA GLU A 9 -14.62 13.72 -1.74
C GLU A 9 -13.19 13.75 -1.19
N GLU A 10 -12.98 14.34 -0.01
CA GLU A 10 -11.67 14.36 0.65
C GLU A 10 -11.22 12.95 1.05
N ALA A 11 -12.17 12.12 1.52
CA ALA A 11 -11.91 10.72 1.84
C ALA A 11 -11.57 9.90 0.60
N ALA A 12 -12.25 10.13 -0.53
CA ALA A 12 -11.94 9.52 -1.82
C ALA A 12 -10.51 9.86 -2.28
N ALA A 13 -10.15 11.14 -2.26
CA ALA A 13 -8.81 11.60 -2.63
C ALA A 13 -7.74 11.05 -1.68
N ARG A 14 -8.00 11.06 -0.36
CA ARG A 14 -7.09 10.48 0.63
C ARG A 14 -6.91 8.98 0.43
N TYR A 15 -7.99 8.24 0.23
CA TYR A 15 -7.93 6.80 0.00
C TYR A 15 -7.11 6.47 -1.25
N LEU A 16 -7.37 7.11 -2.38
CA LEU A 16 -6.57 6.95 -3.60
C LEU A 16 -5.09 7.30 -3.35
N GLY A 17 -4.83 8.40 -2.63
CA GLY A 17 -3.47 8.81 -2.28
C GLY A 17 -2.72 7.79 -1.41
N ILE A 18 -3.42 7.05 -0.56
CA ILE A 18 -2.83 6.00 0.28
C ILE A 18 -2.50 4.75 -0.54
N VAL A 19 -3.41 4.32 -1.42
CA VAL A 19 -3.34 2.97 -2.05
C VAL A 19 -2.67 2.94 -3.41
N CYS A 20 -2.72 4.02 -4.19
CA CYS A 20 -2.38 3.97 -5.61
C CYS A 20 -0.90 3.73 -5.89
N GLN A 21 0.00 4.44 -5.20
CA GLN A 21 1.44 4.23 -5.34
C GLN A 21 1.85 2.79 -4.98
N ARG A 22 1.24 2.23 -3.93
CA ARG A 22 1.44 0.83 -3.55
C ARG A 22 0.91 -0.14 -4.61
N ASN A 23 -0.27 0.10 -5.17
CA ASN A 23 -0.84 -0.74 -6.23
C ASN A 23 0.08 -0.80 -7.47
N VAL A 24 0.69 0.34 -7.83
CA VAL A 24 1.70 0.39 -8.88
C VAL A 24 2.92 -0.46 -8.49
N ALA A 25 3.45 -0.29 -7.29
CA ALA A 25 4.59 -1.11 -6.81
C ALA A 25 4.27 -2.61 -6.79
N ALA A 26 3.06 -3.00 -6.40
CA ALA A 26 2.60 -4.39 -6.42
C ALA A 26 2.61 -4.98 -7.84
N LYS A 27 2.17 -4.19 -8.82
CA LYS A 27 2.27 -4.58 -10.23
C LYS A 27 3.73 -4.75 -10.68
N VAL A 28 4.62 -3.85 -10.28
CA VAL A 28 6.05 -3.95 -10.62
C VAL A 28 6.67 -5.21 -10.00
N VAL A 29 6.32 -5.55 -8.75
CA VAL A 29 6.76 -6.80 -8.11
C VAL A 29 6.25 -8.02 -8.86
N GLN A 30 4.96 -8.04 -9.21
CA GLN A 30 4.36 -9.14 -9.98
C GLN A 30 5.03 -9.32 -11.35
N ASP A 31 5.20 -8.23 -12.11
CA ASP A 31 5.84 -8.26 -13.41
C ASP A 31 7.31 -8.72 -13.30
N ALA A 32 8.03 -8.31 -12.24
CA ALA A 32 9.39 -8.76 -11.96
C ALA A 32 9.46 -10.26 -11.61
N ILE A 33 8.55 -10.77 -10.79
CA ILE A 33 8.46 -12.21 -10.48
C ILE A 33 8.24 -13.01 -11.76
N PHE A 34 7.27 -12.63 -12.60
CA PHE A 34 7.01 -13.35 -13.86
C PHE A 34 8.20 -13.33 -14.82
N ALA A 35 8.87 -12.18 -14.96
CA ALA A 35 10.06 -12.08 -15.81
C ALA A 35 11.21 -12.96 -15.29
N GLN A 36 11.41 -13.02 -13.96
CA GLN A 36 12.47 -13.82 -13.37
C GLN A 36 12.13 -15.30 -13.28
N GLU A 37 10.84 -15.67 -13.18
CA GLU A 37 10.40 -17.06 -13.31
C GLU A 37 10.71 -17.61 -14.70
N ASP A 38 10.38 -16.87 -15.76
CA ASP A 38 10.76 -17.27 -17.12
C ASP A 38 12.28 -17.39 -17.28
N ALA A 39 13.05 -16.42 -16.75
CA ALA A 39 14.51 -16.49 -16.80
C ALA A 39 15.08 -17.69 -16.03
N TYR A 40 14.54 -18.00 -14.85
CA TYR A 40 14.93 -19.13 -14.02
C TYR A 40 14.66 -20.48 -14.71
N LEU A 41 13.48 -20.63 -15.33
CA LEU A 41 13.12 -21.84 -16.09
C LEU A 41 14.02 -22.06 -17.32
N ASN A 42 14.66 -21.00 -17.81
CA ASN A 42 15.65 -21.05 -18.89
C ASN A 42 17.12 -21.11 -18.40
N GLY A 43 17.35 -21.36 -17.11
CA GLY A 43 18.69 -21.55 -16.52
C GLY A 43 19.42 -20.28 -16.11
N GLY A 44 18.71 -19.14 -16.07
CA GLY A 44 19.20 -17.84 -15.61
C GLY A 44 18.49 -17.36 -14.34
N GLY A 45 18.23 -16.05 -14.29
CA GLY A 45 17.52 -15.37 -13.20
C GLY A 45 18.42 -14.47 -12.35
N ASP A 46 17.86 -13.36 -11.89
CA ASP A 46 18.51 -12.37 -11.03
C ASP A 46 17.57 -12.04 -9.86
N VAL A 47 17.98 -12.44 -8.65
CA VAL A 47 17.21 -12.18 -7.43
C VAL A 47 17.12 -10.68 -7.13
N LEU A 48 18.11 -9.88 -7.53
CA LEU A 48 18.10 -8.43 -7.30
C LEU A 48 17.04 -7.72 -8.14
N ALA A 49 16.68 -8.29 -9.29
CA ALA A 49 15.59 -7.78 -10.13
C ALA A 49 14.21 -7.90 -9.45
N ILE A 50 14.07 -8.74 -8.43
CA ILE A 50 12.85 -8.89 -7.61
C ILE A 50 12.99 -8.13 -6.29
N ALA A 51 14.15 -8.22 -5.64
CA ALA A 51 14.39 -7.65 -4.32
C ALA A 51 14.20 -6.13 -4.26
N GLY A 52 14.65 -5.40 -5.29
CA GLY A 52 14.46 -3.94 -5.38
C GLY A 52 12.98 -3.51 -5.38
N PRO A 53 12.17 -4.00 -6.34
CA PRO A 53 10.73 -3.78 -6.34
C PRO A 53 10.02 -4.21 -5.05
N ALA A 54 10.40 -5.37 -4.49
CA ALA A 54 9.79 -5.87 -3.25
C ALA A 54 10.08 -4.94 -2.06
N ALA A 55 11.29 -4.39 -1.97
CA ALA A 55 11.65 -3.43 -0.94
C ALA A 55 10.79 -2.16 -1.01
N GLU A 56 10.51 -1.66 -2.22
CA GLU A 56 9.65 -0.48 -2.41
C GLU A 56 8.19 -0.78 -2.05
N MET A 57 7.66 -1.94 -2.48
CA MET A 57 6.32 -2.37 -2.07
C MET A 57 6.21 -2.57 -0.56
N MET A 58 7.27 -3.05 0.10
CA MET A 58 7.32 -3.20 1.55
C MET A 58 7.27 -1.85 2.26
N ARG A 59 8.08 -0.88 1.80
CA ARG A 59 8.07 0.49 2.31
C ARG A 59 6.67 1.11 2.20
N LEU A 60 6.07 1.02 1.02
CA LEU A 60 4.74 1.56 0.75
C LEU A 60 3.64 0.85 1.54
N SER A 61 3.74 -0.47 1.75
CA SER A 61 2.77 -1.20 2.58
C SER A 61 2.79 -0.73 4.03
N ARG A 62 3.98 -0.52 4.62
CA ARG A 62 4.12 0.06 5.96
C ARG A 62 3.58 1.49 6.02
N GLN A 63 3.92 2.30 5.02
CA GLN A 63 3.44 3.68 4.92
C GLN A 63 1.90 3.75 4.80
N SER A 64 1.28 2.88 4.01
CA SER A 64 -0.18 2.81 3.93
C SER A 64 -0.81 2.45 5.28
N VAL A 65 -0.22 1.52 6.04
CA VAL A 65 -0.68 1.18 7.40
C VAL A 65 -0.65 2.41 8.31
N GLU A 66 0.47 3.13 8.34
CA GLU A 66 0.61 4.33 9.16
C GLU A 66 -0.37 5.45 8.75
N LEU A 67 -0.66 5.59 7.45
CA LEU A 67 -1.61 6.59 6.96
C LEU A 67 -3.07 6.23 7.24
N PHE A 68 -3.40 4.93 7.31
CA PHE A 68 -4.70 4.46 7.79
C PHE A 68 -4.85 4.62 9.30
N ASP A 69 -3.76 4.48 10.06
CA ASP A 69 -3.71 4.67 11.53
C ASP A 69 -3.63 6.14 11.94
N ASP A 70 -3.66 7.08 10.99
CA ASP A 70 -3.57 8.52 11.26
C ASP A 70 -4.87 9.06 11.88
N GLU A 71 -4.96 9.03 13.23
CA GLU A 71 -6.09 9.52 14.03
C GLU A 71 -6.39 11.02 13.86
N TYR A 72 -5.53 11.78 13.17
CA TYR A 72 -5.82 13.17 12.82
C TYR A 72 -7.01 13.31 11.86
N TYR A 73 -7.36 12.26 11.12
CA TYR A 73 -8.48 12.29 10.18
C TYR A 73 -9.58 11.33 10.60
N THR A 74 -10.81 11.80 10.58
CA THR A 74 -12.00 10.96 10.77
C THR A 74 -12.60 10.63 9.42
N TRP A 75 -12.71 9.33 9.12
CA TRP A 75 -13.33 8.83 7.89
C TRP A 75 -14.86 8.93 7.96
N PRO A 76 -15.56 9.00 6.81
CA PRO A 76 -17.00 8.83 6.76
C PRO A 76 -17.48 7.54 7.43
N ASP A 77 -18.66 7.59 8.07
CA ASP A 77 -19.29 6.44 8.72
C ASP A 77 -19.41 5.25 7.76
N GLY A 78 -19.13 4.04 8.25
CA GLY A 78 -19.25 2.79 7.49
C GLY A 78 -17.96 2.32 6.80
N LEU A 79 -16.89 3.12 6.83
CA LEU A 79 -15.61 2.74 6.22
C LEU A 79 -14.63 2.02 7.15
N ASP A 80 -14.71 2.23 8.46
CA ASP A 80 -13.70 1.78 9.43
C ASP A 80 -13.39 0.28 9.35
N GLU A 81 -14.42 -0.57 9.28
CA GLU A 81 -14.24 -2.02 9.20
C GLU A 81 -13.52 -2.43 7.92
N HIS A 82 -13.88 -1.81 6.79
CA HIS A 82 -13.25 -2.12 5.51
C HIS A 82 -11.82 -1.58 5.43
N LEU A 83 -11.56 -0.39 5.96
CA LEU A 83 -10.22 0.17 6.07
C LEU A 83 -9.32 -0.71 6.94
N ALA A 84 -9.84 -1.26 8.04
CA ALA A 84 -9.11 -2.19 8.89
C ALA A 84 -8.71 -3.48 8.15
N VAL A 85 -9.58 -4.02 7.27
CA VAL A 85 -9.26 -5.18 6.42
C VAL A 85 -8.15 -4.85 5.43
N VAL A 86 -8.23 -3.72 4.73
CA VAL A 86 -7.18 -3.28 3.78
C VAL A 86 -5.84 -3.06 4.49
N ARG A 87 -5.87 -2.40 5.66
CA ARG A 87 -4.71 -2.24 6.53
C ARG A 87 -4.10 -3.58 6.94
N GLN A 88 -4.92 -4.55 7.35
CA GLN A 88 -4.45 -5.87 7.75
C GLN A 88 -3.81 -6.63 6.58
N ALA A 89 -4.39 -6.55 5.38
CA ALA A 89 -3.81 -7.15 4.18
C ALA A 89 -2.41 -6.57 3.89
N ASN A 90 -2.28 -5.23 3.91
CA ASN A 90 -0.98 -4.58 3.71
C ASN A 90 0.06 -5.02 4.76
N LEU A 91 -0.35 -5.13 6.03
CA LEU A 91 0.54 -5.57 7.11
C LEU A 91 0.95 -7.05 6.95
N ALA A 92 0.02 -7.91 6.57
CA ALA A 92 0.28 -9.34 6.38
C ALA A 92 1.31 -9.60 5.26
N GLU A 93 1.28 -8.79 4.19
CA GLU A 93 2.20 -8.91 3.07
C GLU A 93 3.64 -8.51 3.39
N VAL A 94 3.87 -7.69 4.44
CA VAL A 94 5.22 -7.23 4.82
C VAL A 94 6.17 -8.39 5.11
N GLY A 95 5.69 -9.49 5.71
CA GLY A 95 6.54 -10.65 6.01
C GLY A 95 7.00 -11.40 4.75
N THR A 96 6.10 -11.55 3.77
CA THR A 96 6.45 -12.15 2.47
C THR A 96 7.41 -11.25 1.71
N LEU A 97 7.18 -9.94 1.70
CA LEU A 97 8.06 -8.98 1.05
C LEU A 97 9.46 -8.97 1.67
N ASP A 98 9.57 -9.02 3.00
CA ASP A 98 10.86 -9.15 3.69
C ASP A 98 11.59 -10.45 3.33
N THR A 99 10.85 -11.55 3.18
CA THR A 99 11.40 -12.83 2.69
C THR A 99 11.98 -12.69 1.28
N ILE A 100 11.27 -12.03 0.37
CA ILE A 100 11.72 -11.78 -1.01
C ILE A 100 12.95 -10.87 -1.04
N VAL A 101 12.94 -9.78 -0.26
CA VAL A 101 14.03 -8.81 -0.18
C VAL A 101 15.33 -9.46 0.28
N ASN A 102 15.24 -10.39 1.22
CA ASN A 102 16.39 -11.07 1.80
C ASN A 102 16.70 -12.44 1.14
N ALA A 103 16.03 -12.77 0.04
CA ALA A 103 16.24 -14.04 -0.64
C ALA A 103 17.67 -14.13 -1.22
N GLY A 104 18.37 -15.23 -0.94
CA GLY A 104 19.70 -15.50 -1.50
C GLY A 104 19.67 -16.13 -2.90
N ARG A 105 18.50 -16.62 -3.33
CA ARG A 105 18.28 -17.29 -4.62
C ARG A 105 16.99 -16.79 -5.25
N VAL A 106 16.97 -16.74 -6.57
CA VAL A 106 15.79 -16.31 -7.34
C VAL A 106 14.57 -17.22 -7.08
N GLU A 107 14.79 -18.52 -6.92
CA GLU A 107 13.75 -19.50 -6.60
C GLU A 107 13.04 -19.20 -5.27
N ASP A 108 13.80 -18.81 -4.23
CA ASP A 108 13.25 -18.49 -2.92
C ASP A 108 12.37 -17.23 -2.98
N ALA A 109 12.71 -16.28 -3.85
CA ALA A 109 11.92 -15.08 -4.10
C ALA A 109 10.65 -15.36 -4.93
N ILE A 110 10.75 -16.14 -6.01
CA ILE A 110 9.61 -16.47 -6.89
C ILE A 110 8.55 -17.27 -6.13
N TYR A 111 8.97 -18.27 -5.36
CA TYR A 111 8.07 -19.18 -4.65
C TYR A 111 7.79 -18.77 -3.20
N ALA A 112 8.02 -17.50 -2.86
CA ALA A 112 7.63 -16.94 -1.58
C ALA A 112 6.11 -17.09 -1.37
N THR A 113 5.70 -17.51 -0.17
CA THR A 113 4.29 -17.73 0.16
C THR A 113 3.62 -16.41 0.55
N TRP A 114 2.59 -16.01 -0.20
CA TRP A 114 1.77 -14.84 0.10
C TRP A 114 0.65 -15.18 1.11
N PRO A 115 0.28 -14.24 2.00
CA PRO A 115 -0.80 -14.45 2.95
C PRO A 115 -2.15 -14.58 2.25
N SER A 116 -3.07 -15.36 2.82
CA SER A 116 -4.42 -15.58 2.28
C SER A 116 -5.44 -14.53 2.74
N VAL A 117 -5.02 -13.29 3.01
CA VAL A 117 -5.92 -12.22 3.45
C VAL A 117 -6.61 -11.63 2.22
N ASP A 118 -7.87 -11.99 1.99
CA ASP A 118 -8.67 -11.43 0.91
C ASP A 118 -9.28 -10.09 1.33
N SER A 119 -8.80 -9.00 0.72
CA SER A 119 -9.32 -7.64 0.92
C SER A 119 -10.20 -7.16 -0.23
N SER A 120 -10.44 -7.99 -1.26
CA SER A 120 -11.08 -7.56 -2.52
C SER A 120 -12.47 -6.97 -2.30
N ALA A 121 -13.31 -7.62 -1.49
CA ALA A 121 -14.64 -7.15 -1.15
C ALA A 121 -14.61 -5.82 -0.38
N ALA A 122 -13.71 -5.70 0.61
CA ALA A 122 -13.54 -4.47 1.38
C ALA A 122 -13.08 -3.29 0.50
N VAL A 123 -12.15 -3.53 -0.43
CA VAL A 123 -11.68 -2.53 -1.40
C VAL A 123 -12.82 -2.02 -2.27
N GLN A 124 -13.69 -2.91 -2.76
CA GLN A 124 -14.82 -2.52 -3.60
C GLN A 124 -15.91 -1.78 -2.80
N GLU A 125 -16.15 -2.17 -1.55
CA GLU A 125 -17.11 -1.50 -0.68
C GLU A 125 -16.66 -0.07 -0.33
N ILE A 126 -15.37 0.13 0.01
CA ILE A 126 -14.80 1.47 0.21
C ILE A 126 -15.00 2.32 -1.05
N ARG A 127 -14.71 1.75 -2.23
CA ARG A 127 -14.86 2.47 -3.50
C ARG A 127 -16.30 2.85 -3.76
N TYR A 128 -17.24 1.94 -3.53
CA TYR A 128 -18.66 2.20 -3.67
C TYR A 128 -19.12 3.36 -2.75
N GLN A 129 -18.79 3.30 -1.46
CA GLN A 129 -19.16 4.32 -0.49
C GLN A 129 -18.52 5.69 -0.77
N LEU A 130 -17.31 5.70 -1.35
CA LEU A 130 -16.59 6.92 -1.73
C LEU A 130 -16.94 7.43 -3.14
N GLY A 131 -17.85 6.77 -3.86
CA GLY A 131 -18.19 7.14 -5.24
C GLY A 131 -17.04 6.97 -6.24
N LEU A 132 -16.06 6.13 -5.92
CA LEU A 132 -14.91 5.83 -6.76
C LEU A 132 -15.26 4.76 -7.81
N PRO A 133 -14.64 4.81 -9.01
CA PRO A 133 -14.75 3.72 -9.99
C PRO A 133 -14.32 2.38 -9.39
N GLY A 134 -14.90 1.26 -9.84
CA GLY A 134 -14.46 -0.08 -9.40
C GLY A 134 -13.08 -0.49 -9.94
N ASP A 135 -12.61 0.14 -11.03
CA ASP A 135 -11.30 -0.11 -11.64
C ASP A 135 -10.17 0.45 -10.75
N THR A 136 -9.42 -0.47 -10.15
CA THR A 136 -8.35 -0.17 -9.19
C THR A 136 -7.07 0.39 -9.79
N THR A 137 -6.95 0.35 -11.12
CA THR A 137 -5.77 0.81 -11.85
C THR A 137 -6.07 2.13 -12.55
N ALA A 138 -7.18 2.23 -13.28
CA ALA A 138 -7.55 3.46 -13.98
C ALA A 138 -7.80 4.63 -13.02
N SER A 139 -8.36 4.36 -11.83
CA SER A 139 -8.60 5.40 -10.82
C SER A 139 -7.34 5.97 -10.19
N CYS A 140 -6.16 5.39 -10.46
CA CYS A 140 -4.90 5.79 -9.84
C CYS A 140 -4.08 6.80 -10.64
N SER A 141 -4.57 7.19 -11.83
CA SER A 141 -3.95 8.25 -12.63
C SER A 141 -3.89 9.55 -11.81
N GLY A 142 -2.70 10.10 -11.63
CA GLY A 142 -2.45 11.32 -10.85
C GLY A 142 -2.20 11.11 -9.36
N TYR A 143 -2.18 9.85 -8.88
CA TYR A 143 -1.91 9.48 -7.49
C TYR A 143 -0.62 8.66 -7.31
N GLU A 144 0.25 8.64 -8.32
CA GLU A 144 1.40 7.75 -8.41
C GLU A 144 2.48 8.05 -7.35
N THR A 145 2.50 9.25 -6.78
CA THR A 145 3.46 9.69 -5.76
C THR A 145 2.81 10.26 -4.50
N THR A 146 1.48 10.20 -4.42
CA THR A 146 0.71 10.89 -3.39
C THR A 146 0.92 10.29 -2.00
N SER A 147 1.25 9.00 -1.89
CA SER A 147 1.48 8.36 -0.60
C SER A 147 2.65 9.02 0.13
N ASP A 148 3.73 9.32 -0.59
CA ASP A 148 4.90 10.00 -0.03
C ASP A 148 4.58 11.43 0.39
N VAL A 149 3.74 12.14 -0.38
CA VAL A 149 3.25 13.47 -0.02
C VAL A 149 2.44 13.43 1.27
N LEU A 150 1.50 12.48 1.39
CA LEU A 150 0.69 12.31 2.60
C LEU A 150 1.56 11.96 3.81
N LYS A 151 2.56 11.09 3.64
CA LYS A 151 3.50 10.73 4.69
C LYS A 151 4.30 11.94 5.17
N GLN A 152 4.79 12.76 4.24
CA GLN A 152 5.51 13.99 4.58
C GLN A 152 4.62 14.97 5.34
N GLN A 153 3.38 15.18 4.90
CA GLN A 153 2.40 16.03 5.60
C GLN A 153 2.12 15.51 7.02
N MET A 154 2.01 14.19 7.20
CA MET A 154 1.82 13.57 8.51
C MET A 154 3.00 13.85 9.45
N ILE A 155 4.24 13.75 8.95
CA ILE A 155 5.46 14.04 9.72
C ILE A 155 5.48 15.52 10.14
N GLU A 156 5.37 16.43 9.19
CA GLU A 156 5.42 17.88 9.44
C GLU A 156 4.35 18.33 10.44
N ARG A 157 3.13 17.82 10.29
CA ARG A 157 2.03 18.08 11.22
C ARG A 157 2.34 17.53 12.62
N THR A 158 2.89 16.33 12.73
CA THR A 158 3.22 15.70 14.02
C THR A 158 4.33 16.48 14.74
N GLU A 159 5.37 16.88 14.02
CA GLU A 159 6.44 17.73 14.54
C GLU A 159 5.92 19.09 15.00
N TYR A 160 5.06 19.72 14.20
CA TYR A 160 4.42 20.98 14.57
C TYR A 160 3.61 20.84 15.86
N LEU A 161 2.74 19.83 15.96
CA LEU A 161 1.90 19.62 17.14
C LEU A 161 2.73 19.33 18.40
N ALA A 162 3.84 18.60 18.29
CA ALA A 162 4.74 18.33 19.41
C ALA A 162 5.30 19.61 20.06
N GLN A 163 5.52 20.68 19.27
CA GLN A 163 6.04 21.97 19.76
C GLN A 163 5.07 22.71 20.70
N PHE A 164 3.79 22.34 20.72
CA PHE A 164 2.76 22.95 21.59
C PHE A 164 2.36 22.09 22.78
N HIS A 165 3.01 20.94 22.94
CA HIS A 165 2.77 19.97 24.02
C HIS A 165 3.93 19.91 25.04
N GLU A 166 4.87 20.87 24.98
CA GLU A 166 5.85 21.19 26.04
C GLU A 166 5.33 22.28 26.99
#